data_AF-A0A9Q9BFG7-F1
#
_entry.id   AF-A0A9Q9BFG7-F1
#
_cell.length_a   1.000
_cell.length_b   1.000
_cell.length_c   1.000
_cell.angle_alpha   90.00
_cell.angle_beta   90.00
_cell.angle_gamma   90.00
#
_symmetry.space_group_name_H-M   'P 1'
#
loop_
_entity.id
_entity.type
_entity.pdbx_description
1 polymer ?
#
loop_
_entity_poly.entity_id
_entity_poly.type
_entity_poly.pdbx_seq_one_letter_code
_entity_poly.pdbx_strand_id
1 'polypeptide(L)' 'MDARYKGFSEGLKQKSIETAKLMKNRGYPISEILLMTGLPEAEIEEL' A
#
# COMPACT_ATOMS: atom_id res chain seq x y z
N MET A 1 7.24 8.60 -25.36
CA MET A 1 7.27 8.62 -23.89
C MET A 1 6.78 7.27 -23.40
N ASP A 2 7.62 6.57 -22.64
CA ASP A 2 7.68 5.10 -22.45
C ASP A 2 6.48 4.51 -21.67
N ALA A 3 5.74 3.59 -22.32
CA ALA A 3 4.57 2.92 -21.74
C ALA A 3 4.90 1.89 -20.63
N ARG A 4 6.18 1.61 -20.35
CA ARG A 4 6.60 0.61 -19.36
C ARG A 4 6.64 1.16 -17.93
N TYR A 5 6.69 2.49 -17.77
CA TYR A 5 6.78 3.13 -16.46
C TYR A 5 5.45 3.11 -15.69
N LYS A 6 4.32 3.11 -16.40
CA LYS A 6 2.98 3.09 -15.80
C LYS A 6 2.66 1.75 -15.14
N GLY A 7 2.91 0.64 -15.83
CA GLY A 7 2.66 -0.70 -15.29
C GLY A 7 3.49 -1.03 -14.04
N PHE A 8 4.70 -0.48 -13.94
CA PHE A 8 5.55 -0.64 -12.76
C PHE A 8 5.02 0.15 -11.56
N SER A 9 4.54 1.37 -11.79
CA SER A 9 4.00 2.23 -10.74
C SER A 9 2.63 1.74 -10.24
N GLU A 10 1.76 1.26 -11.12
CA GLU A 10 0.50 0.61 -10.75
C GLU A 10 0.73 -0.69 -9.98
N GLY A 11 1.67 -1.53 -10.42
CA GLY A 11 2.00 -2.77 -9.72
C GLY A 11 2.56 -2.55 -8.32
N LEU A 12 3.36 -1.49 -8.11
CA LEU A 12 3.85 -1.11 -6.78
C LEU A 12 2.71 -0.61 -5.89
N LYS A 13 1.82 0.24 -6.42
CA LYS A 13 0.68 0.76 -5.65
C LYS A 13 -0.27 -0.37 -5.23
N GLN A 14 -0.57 -1.30 -6.13
CA GLN A 14 -1.39 -2.47 -5.84
C GLN A 14 -0.79 -3.31 -4.71
N LYS A 15 0.52 -3.59 -4.77
CA LYS A 15 1.24 -4.35 -3.74
C LYS A 15 1.21 -3.67 -2.37
N SER A 16 1.40 -2.35 -2.33
CA SER A 16 1.31 -1.59 -1.07
C SER A 16 -0.08 -1.70 -0.46
N ILE A 17 -1.14 -1.60 -1.28
CA ILE A 17 -2.53 -1.73 -0.84
C ILE A 17 -2.85 -3.14 -0.33
N GLU A 18 -2.45 -4.17 -1.06
CA GLU A 18 -2.67 -5.56 -0.66
C GLU A 18 -1.92 -5.89 0.64
N THR A 19 -0.69 -5.39 0.77
CA THR A 19 0.11 -5.52 1.99
C THR A 19 -0.55 -4.82 3.17
N ALA A 20 -1.05 -3.59 2.98
CA ALA A 20 -1.76 -2.85 4.02
C ALA A 20 -3.03 -3.56 4.46
N LYS A 21 -3.84 -4.07 3.52
CA LYS A 21 -5.04 -4.87 3.83
C LYS A 21 -4.71 -6.12 4.63
N LEU A 22 -3.66 -6.85 4.24
CA LEU A 22 -3.24 -8.06 4.95
C LEU A 22 -2.79 -7.74 6.39
N MET A 23 -2.01 -6.67 6.57
CA MET A 23 -1.54 -6.25 7.90
C MET A 23 -2.68 -5.73 8.78
N LYS A 24 -3.62 -4.95 8.23
CA LYS A 24 -4.83 -4.51 8.94
C LYS A 24 -5.66 -5.70 9.42
N ASN A 25 -5.87 -6.70 8.55
CA ASN A 25 -6.55 -7.95 8.93
C ASN A 25 -5.82 -8.75 10.01
N ARG A 26 -4.49 -8.69 10.04
CA ARG A 26 -3.68 -9.33 11.09
C ARG A 26 -3.65 -8.54 12.41
N GLY A 27 -4.23 -7.33 12.44
CA GLY A 27 -4.26 -6.48 13.64
C GLY A 27 -2.98 -5.68 13.88
N TYR A 28 -2.17 -5.44 12.85
CA TYR A 28 -1.02 -4.54 12.97
C TYR A 28 -1.49 -3.10 13.19
N PRO A 29 -0.76 -2.30 13.98
CA PRO A 29 -1.07 -0.89 14.15
C PRO A 29 -0.82 -0.12 12.86
N ILE A 30 -1.62 0.91 12.62
CA ILE A 30 -1.57 1.73 11.40
C ILE A 30 -0.16 2.30 11.18
N SER A 31 0.54 2.67 12.26
CA SER A 31 1.91 3.19 12.20
C SER A 31 2.92 2.18 11.60
N GLU A 32 2.77 0.88 11.87
CA GLU A 32 3.60 -0.17 11.26
C GLU A 32 3.22 -0.41 9.80
N ILE A 33 1.92 -0.34 9.49
CA ILE A 33 1.42 -0.48 8.12
C ILE A 33 1.95 0.68 7.26
N LEU A 34 1.94 1.90 7.78
CA LEU A 34 2.49 3.09 7.14
C LEU A 34 4.00 2.93 6.90
N LEU A 35 4.74 2.44 7.90
CA LEU A 35 6.18 2.22 7.78
C LEU A 35 6.53 1.18 6.70
N MET A 36 5.74 0.11 6.59
CA MET A 36 5.98 -0.99 5.65
C MET A 36 5.54 -0.65 4.21
N THR A 37 4.38 -0.01 4.06
CA THR A 37 3.72 0.18 2.76
C THR A 37 3.95 1.57 2.16
N GLY A 38 4.37 2.54 2.99
CA GLY A 38 4.50 3.94 2.62
C GLY A 38 3.15 4.63 2.37
N LEU A 39 2.03 3.99 2.69
CA LEU A 39 0.71 4.56 2.53
C LEU A 39 0.39 5.50 3.72
N PRO A 40 -0.26 6.64 3.46
CA PRO A 40 -0.73 7.50 4.54
C PRO A 40 -1.81 6.79 5.34
N GLU A 41 -1.92 7.16 6.63
CA GLU A 41 -2.87 6.56 7.57
C GLU A 41 -4.31 6.64 7.02
N ALA A 42 -4.68 7.76 6.40
CA ALA A 42 -5.98 7.95 5.77
C ALA A 42 -6.28 6.91 4.67
N GLU A 43 -5.31 6.58 3.81
CA GLU A 43 -5.50 5.52 2.80
C GLU A 43 -5.68 4.17 3.51
N ILE A 44 -4.87 3.87 4.53
CA ILE A 44 -4.95 2.61 5.29
C ILE A 44 -6.30 2.46 6.03
N GLU A 45 -6.85 3.57 6.54
CA GLU A 45 -8.17 3.60 7.17
C GLU A 45 -9.30 3.37 6.15
N GLU A 46 -9.19 3.94 4.95
CA GLU A 46 -10.16 3.76 3.85
C GLU A 46 -10.07 2.39 3.14
N LEU A 47 -8.96 1.64 3.28
CA LEU A 47 -8.75 0.31 2.71
C LEU A 47 -9.55 -0.82 3.39
#